data_AF-A0A1H7FQD9-F1
#
_entry.id   AF-A0A1H7FQD9-F1
#
_cell.length_a   1.000
_cell.length_b   1.000
_cell.length_c   1.000
_cell.angle_alpha   90.00
_cell.angle_beta   90.00
_cell.angle_gamma   90.00
#
_symmetry.space_group_name_H-M   'P 1'
#
loop_
_entity.id
_entity.type
_entity.pdbx_description
1 polymer ?
#
loop_
_entity_poly.entity_id
_entity_poly.type
_entity_poly.pdbx_seq_one_letter_code
_entity_poly.pdbx_strand_id
1 'polypeptide(L)'
;MLTLLFYFFLHLTQIEGLPGQDNRPQYVRPASSMAPKYFELLEQNSHIIYPALGLLALGLVIIGIIQAWRSQDMDGLTKNEFKRAIVNELRSNLSGLPGDVLARAIGLERLKTMKLLEQMQQEGMISSYMSSNRMMVWRVRGTGNDRKDARY
;
A
#
# COMPACT_ATOMS: atom_id res chain seq x y z
N MET A 1 -10.43 17.29 -11.78
CA MET A 1 -9.15 16.75 -12.30
C MET A 1 -9.30 15.38 -12.94
N LEU A 2 -10.07 14.44 -12.36
CA LEU A 2 -10.29 13.10 -12.94
C LEU A 2 -10.96 13.14 -14.34
N THR A 3 -11.88 14.08 -14.56
CA THR A 3 -12.59 14.27 -15.84
C THR A 3 -11.69 14.78 -16.98
N LEU A 4 -10.71 15.63 -16.66
CA LEU A 4 -9.70 16.11 -17.61
C LEU A 4 -8.77 14.98 -18.05
N LEU A 5 -8.41 14.10 -17.12
CA LEU A 5 -7.57 12.93 -17.38
C LEU A 5 -8.29 11.90 -18.27
N PHE A 6 -9.59 11.71 -18.07
CA PHE A 6 -10.42 10.86 -18.91
C PHE A 6 -10.58 11.40 -20.34
N TYR A 7 -10.80 12.72 -20.49
CA TYR A 7 -10.85 13.37 -21.80
C TYR A 7 -9.52 13.31 -22.53
N PHE A 8 -8.40 13.51 -21.83
CA PHE A 8 -7.06 13.37 -22.41
C PHE A 8 -6.78 11.94 -22.89
N PHE A 9 -7.21 10.94 -22.13
CA PHE A 9 -7.07 9.52 -22.50
C PHE A 9 -7.91 9.17 -23.74
N LEU A 10 -9.13 9.70 -23.84
CA LEU A 10 -10.00 9.54 -25.01
C LEU A 10 -9.40 10.21 -26.26
N HIS A 11 -8.72 11.35 -26.09
CA HIS A 11 -8.03 12.03 -27.18
C HIS A 11 -6.75 11.30 -27.64
N LEU A 12 -6.01 10.65 -26.74
CA LEU A 12 -4.85 9.81 -27.11
C LEU A 12 -5.25 8.59 -27.93
N THR A 13 -6.44 8.03 -27.69
CA THR A 13 -6.97 6.92 -28.50
C THR A 13 -7.49 7.35 -29.88
N GLN A 14 -7.64 8.66 -30.12
CA GLN A 14 -8.13 9.23 -31.38
C GLN A 14 -7.04 9.91 -32.23
N ILE A 15 -5.76 9.70 -31.91
CA ILE A 15 -4.68 10.11 -32.82
C ILE A 15 -4.64 9.10 -33.99
N GLU A 16 -5.60 9.25 -34.90
CA GLU A 16 -5.51 8.75 -36.27
C GLU A 16 -4.42 9.55 -36.99
N GLY A 17 -3.39 8.86 -37.48
CA GLY A 17 -2.33 9.46 -38.30
C GLY A 17 -0.97 9.61 -37.62
N LEU A 18 -0.42 8.52 -37.08
CA LEU A 18 1.03 8.45 -36.82
C LEU A 18 1.78 8.40 -38.16
N PRO A 19 2.80 9.25 -38.41
CA PRO A 19 3.59 9.20 -39.63
C PRO A 19 4.30 7.83 -39.73
N GLY A 20 3.83 7.01 -40.66
CA GLY A 20 4.23 5.59 -40.82
C GLY A 20 3.06 4.62 -41.02
N GLN A 21 1.81 5.08 -40.85
CA GLN A 21 0.62 4.23 -40.93
C GLN A 21 0.27 3.73 -42.35
N ASP A 22 0.80 4.37 -43.40
CA ASP A 22 0.43 4.09 -44.81
C ASP A 22 1.56 3.57 -45.71
N ASN A 23 2.70 3.13 -45.18
CA ASN A 23 3.71 2.45 -46.00
C ASN A 23 4.00 1.07 -45.43
N ARG A 24 3.23 0.07 -45.88
CA ARG A 24 3.57 -1.33 -45.69
C ARG A 24 4.58 -1.75 -46.77
N PRO A 25 5.90 -1.82 -46.52
CA PRO A 25 6.70 -2.75 -47.29
C PRO A 25 6.16 -4.14 -46.96
N GLN A 26 5.63 -4.82 -47.97
CA GLN A 26 5.22 -6.21 -47.83
C GLN A 26 6.47 -7.01 -47.46
N TYR A 27 6.58 -7.37 -46.19
CA TYR A 27 7.73 -8.11 -45.66
C TYR A 27 7.75 -9.49 -46.30
N VAL A 28 8.62 -9.68 -47.30
CA VAL A 28 8.84 -10.97 -47.95
C VAL A 28 9.83 -11.76 -47.10
N ARG A 29 9.34 -12.77 -46.38
CA ARG A 29 10.20 -13.67 -45.60
C ARG A 29 11.15 -14.43 -46.52
N PRO A 30 12.45 -14.52 -46.20
CA PRO A 30 13.32 -15.50 -46.84
C PRO A 30 12.88 -16.92 -46.46
N ALA A 31 12.97 -17.86 -47.41
CA ALA A 31 12.43 -19.23 -47.33
C ALA A 31 12.99 -20.13 -46.20
N SER A 32 13.78 -19.59 -45.28
CA SER A 32 14.47 -20.32 -44.20
C SER A 32 14.06 -19.88 -42.78
N SER A 33 13.11 -18.97 -42.61
CA SER A 33 12.70 -18.52 -41.27
C SER A 33 11.58 -19.41 -40.69
N MET A 34 11.95 -20.49 -39.99
CA MET A 34 11.08 -21.20 -39.05
C MET A 34 10.79 -20.29 -37.83
N ALA A 35 10.07 -19.19 -38.04
CA ALA A 35 9.55 -18.41 -36.92
C ALA A 35 8.43 -19.23 -36.25
N PRO A 36 8.43 -19.38 -34.92
CA PRO A 36 7.41 -20.15 -34.24
C PRO A 36 6.03 -19.54 -34.53
N LYS A 37 5.04 -20.40 -34.81
CA LYS A 37 3.65 -20.06 -35.19
C LYS A 37 2.99 -18.99 -34.28
N TYR A 38 3.45 -18.85 -33.05
CA TYR A 38 3.00 -17.85 -32.09
C TYR A 38 3.31 -16.40 -32.53
N PHE A 39 4.44 -16.15 -33.21
CA PHE A 39 4.80 -14.83 -33.71
C PHE A 39 3.93 -14.38 -34.89
N GLU A 40 3.53 -15.30 -35.77
CA GLU A 40 2.62 -15.01 -36.89
C GLU A 40 1.23 -14.58 -36.39
N LEU A 41 0.72 -15.24 -35.34
CA LEU A 41 -0.54 -14.88 -34.71
C LEU A 41 -0.48 -13.50 -34.04
N LEU A 42 0.64 -13.17 -33.40
CA LEU A 42 0.90 -11.85 -32.81
C LEU A 42 1.01 -10.76 -33.87
N GLU A 43 1.65 -11.05 -34.99
CA GLU A 43 1.85 -10.11 -36.09
C GLU A 43 0.52 -9.78 -36.78
N GLN A 44 -0.31 -10.79 -37.06
CA GLN A 44 -1.62 -10.63 -37.70
C GLN A 44 -2.65 -9.93 -36.80
N ASN A 45 -2.60 -10.15 -35.49
CA ASN A 45 -3.54 -9.59 -34.51
C ASN A 45 -2.92 -8.49 -33.64
N SER A 46 -1.78 -7.93 -34.05
CA SER A 46 -1.01 -6.90 -33.33
C SER A 46 -1.88 -5.69 -32.93
N HIS A 47 -2.78 -5.29 -33.82
CA HIS A 47 -3.75 -4.21 -33.63
C HIS A 47 -4.77 -4.46 -32.50
N ILE A 48 -4.92 -5.71 -32.03
CA ILE A 48 -5.78 -6.09 -30.89
C ILE A 48 -4.93 -6.40 -29.66
N ILE A 49 -3.83 -7.13 -29.86
CA ILE A 49 -3.01 -7.67 -28.77
C ILE A 49 -2.25 -6.56 -28.03
N TYR A 50 -1.62 -5.61 -28.75
CA TYR A 50 -0.85 -4.55 -28.09
C TYR A 50 -1.74 -3.58 -27.30
N PRO A 51 -2.90 -3.11 -27.82
CA PRO A 51 -3.81 -2.30 -27.02
C PRO A 51 -4.38 -3.04 -25.80
N ALA A 52 -4.70 -4.33 -25.93
CA ALA A 52 -5.21 -5.14 -24.81
C ALA A 52 -4.18 -5.27 -23.69
N LEU A 53 -2.90 -5.49 -24.02
CA LEU A 53 -1.81 -5.51 -23.05
C LEU A 53 -1.62 -4.15 -22.36
N GLY A 54 -1.74 -3.05 -23.11
CA GLY A 54 -1.69 -1.70 -22.56
C GLY A 54 -2.80 -1.44 -21.53
N LEU A 55 -4.04 -1.84 -21.85
CA LEU A 55 -5.17 -1.74 -20.92
C LEU A 55 -4.98 -2.61 -19.68
N LEU A 56 -4.45 -3.81 -19.84
CA LEU A 56 -4.16 -4.72 -18.73
C LEU A 56 -3.12 -4.11 -17.78
N ALA A 57 -2.01 -3.60 -18.34
CA ALA A 57 -0.96 -2.94 -17.55
C ALA A 57 -1.50 -1.70 -16.82
N LEU A 58 -2.31 -0.87 -17.50
CA LEU A 58 -2.98 0.28 -16.88
C LEU A 58 -3.90 -0.15 -15.72
N GLY A 59 -4.67 -1.22 -15.91
CA GLY A 59 -5.52 -1.78 -14.87
C GLY A 59 -4.74 -2.23 -13.63
N LEU A 60 -3.61 -2.90 -13.83
CA LEU A 60 -2.73 -3.31 -12.73
C LEU A 60 -2.16 -2.11 -11.96
N VAL A 61 -1.75 -1.05 -12.67
CA VAL A 61 -1.28 0.19 -12.04
C VAL A 61 -2.39 0.85 -11.21
N ILE A 62 -3.60 0.97 -11.76
CA ILE A 62 -4.75 1.54 -11.06
C ILE A 62 -5.06 0.73 -9.78
N ILE A 63 -5.08 -0.60 -9.89
CA ILE A 63 -5.30 -1.48 -8.73
C ILE A 63 -4.20 -1.27 -7.68
N GLY A 64 -2.93 -1.14 -8.10
CA GLY A 64 -1.82 -0.87 -7.20
C GLY A 64 -1.97 0.46 -6.46
N ILE A 65 -2.39 1.52 -7.14
CA ILE A 65 -2.63 2.84 -6.55
C ILE A 65 -3.80 2.79 -5.55
N ILE A 66 -4.91 2.15 -5.92
CA ILE A 66 -6.08 2.00 -5.03
C ILE A 66 -5.70 1.21 -3.78
N GLN A 67 -4.92 0.13 -3.93
CA GLN A 67 -4.42 -0.62 -2.78
C GLN A 67 -3.48 0.22 -1.90
N ALA A 68 -2.60 1.01 -2.52
CA ALA A 68 -1.71 1.91 -1.78
C ALA A 68 -2.51 2.96 -0.98
N TRP A 69 -3.55 3.56 -1.55
CA TRP A 69 -4.40 4.53 -0.85
C TRP A 69 -5.15 3.89 0.32
N ARG A 70 -5.76 2.72 0.10
CA ARG A 70 -6.45 1.98 1.18
C ARG A 70 -5.51 1.55 2.30
N SER A 71 -4.23 1.31 2.00
CA SER A 71 -3.20 1.02 3.01
C SER A 71 -2.78 2.25 3.82
N GLN A 72 -3.05 3.45 3.31
CA GLN A 72 -2.70 4.74 3.92
C GLN A 72 -3.88 5.37 4.71
N ASP A 73 -5.04 4.72 4.76
CA ASP A 73 -6.26 5.18 5.47
C ASP A 73 -6.18 5.03 7.01
N MET A 74 -5.12 5.59 7.59
CA MET A 74 -5.22 6.32 8.84
C MET A 74 -4.66 7.71 8.56
N ASP A 75 -5.58 8.61 8.21
CA ASP A 75 -5.31 10.02 7.93
C ASP A 75 -4.29 10.57 8.92
N GLY A 76 -3.17 11.14 8.45
CA GLY A 76 -2.01 11.45 9.31
C GLY A 76 -2.37 12.33 10.51
N LEU A 77 -3.42 13.15 10.37
CA LEU A 77 -4.06 13.93 11.42
C LEU A 77 -4.78 13.07 12.46
N THR A 78 -5.74 12.23 12.05
CA THR A 78 -6.45 11.33 12.97
C THR A 78 -5.51 10.36 13.67
N LYS A 79 -4.48 9.86 12.98
CA LYS A 79 -3.42 9.05 13.59
C LYS A 79 -2.72 9.76 14.74
N ASN A 80 -2.46 11.06 14.61
CA ASN A 80 -1.83 11.84 15.66
C ASN A 80 -2.77 12.09 16.85
N GLU A 81 -4.06 12.28 16.59
CA GLU A 81 -5.09 12.35 17.64
C GLU A 81 -5.18 11.04 18.43
N PHE A 82 -5.18 9.89 17.73
CA PHE A 82 -5.15 8.59 18.37
C PHE A 82 -3.85 8.35 19.16
N LYS A 83 -2.69 8.75 18.64
CA LYS A 83 -1.43 8.70 19.39
C LYS A 83 -1.51 9.53 20.68
N ARG A 84 -2.08 10.74 20.62
CA ARG A 84 -2.29 11.59 21.79
C ARG A 84 -3.24 10.95 22.81
N ALA A 85 -4.35 10.38 22.34
CA ALA A 85 -5.31 9.68 23.20
C ALA A 85 -4.66 8.47 23.90
N ILE A 86 -3.87 7.67 23.16
CA ILE A 86 -3.08 6.55 23.71
C ILE A 86 -2.14 7.05 24.82
N VAL A 87 -1.34 8.08 24.54
CA VAL A 87 -0.38 8.59 25.52
C VAL A 87 -1.09 9.15 26.75
N ASN A 88 -2.22 9.85 26.58
CA ASN A 88 -2.97 10.39 27.70
C ASN A 88 -3.53 9.28 28.60
N GLU A 89 -4.09 8.23 28.00
CA GLU A 89 -4.66 7.08 28.71
C GLU A 89 -3.58 6.23 29.40
N LEU A 90 -2.41 6.09 28.77
CA LEU A 90 -1.27 5.39 29.38
C LEU A 90 -0.55 6.25 30.43
N ARG A 91 -0.70 7.58 30.38
CA ARG A 91 -0.17 8.49 31.40
C ARG A 91 -1.06 8.55 32.64
N SER A 92 -2.38 8.43 32.48
CA SER A 92 -3.30 8.24 33.61
C SER A 92 -3.11 6.87 34.27
N ASN A 93 -2.68 5.86 33.51
CA ASN A 93 -2.45 4.49 33.98
C ASN A 93 -0.96 4.10 33.94
N LEU A 94 -0.19 4.56 34.93
CA LEU A 94 1.27 4.37 35.03
C LEU A 94 1.72 2.90 35.09
N SER A 95 0.84 2.00 35.55
CA SER A 95 1.07 0.55 35.59
C SER A 95 1.10 -0.07 34.18
N GLY A 96 0.59 0.64 33.18
CA GLY A 96 0.40 0.15 31.82
C GLY A 96 -0.95 -0.55 31.64
N LEU A 97 -1.43 -0.56 30.40
CA LEU A 97 -2.71 -1.14 30.01
C LEU A 97 -2.54 -2.21 28.94
N PRO A 98 -3.35 -3.28 28.99
CA PRO A 98 -3.37 -4.25 27.91
C PRO A 98 -4.04 -3.64 26.66
N GLY A 99 -3.57 -4.05 25.50
CA GLY A 99 -3.92 -3.40 24.24
C GLY A 99 -5.41 -3.49 23.86
N ASP A 100 -6.13 -4.49 24.35
CA ASP A 100 -7.57 -4.67 24.16
C ASP A 100 -8.41 -3.71 25.02
N VAL A 101 -7.93 -3.35 26.22
CA VAL A 101 -8.56 -2.33 27.07
C VAL A 101 -8.31 -0.95 26.48
N LEU A 102 -7.09 -0.71 25.99
CA LEU A 102 -6.73 0.54 25.33
C LEU A 102 -7.54 0.75 24.04
N ALA A 103 -7.74 -0.29 23.22
CA ALA A 103 -8.57 -0.22 22.03
C ALA A 103 -10.02 0.18 22.34
N ARG A 104 -10.58 -0.35 23.44
CA ARG A 104 -11.92 -0.01 23.92
C ARG A 104 -12.00 1.41 24.45
N ALA A 105 -10.99 1.88 25.19
CA ALA A 105 -10.94 3.23 25.75
C ALA A 105 -10.89 4.32 24.66
N ILE A 106 -10.22 4.04 23.54
CA ILE A 106 -10.01 5.02 22.46
C ILE A 106 -11.08 4.88 21.34
N GLY A 107 -11.89 3.82 21.38
CA GLY A 107 -12.90 3.55 20.36
C GLY A 107 -12.31 3.13 19.00
N LEU A 108 -11.09 2.60 18.98
CA LEU A 108 -10.40 2.16 17.76
C LEU A 108 -10.42 0.63 17.63
N GLU A 109 -10.55 0.14 16.39
CA GLU A 109 -10.53 -1.30 16.10
C GLU A 109 -9.25 -1.97 16.62
N ARG A 110 -9.39 -3.13 17.29
CA ARG A 110 -8.28 -3.82 17.98
C ARG A 110 -7.03 -4.00 17.12
N LEU A 111 -7.20 -4.43 15.87
CA LEU A 111 -6.07 -4.67 14.95
C LEU A 111 -5.34 -3.37 14.59
N LYS A 112 -6.08 -2.26 14.39
CA LYS A 112 -5.52 -0.95 14.11
C LYS A 112 -4.78 -0.39 15.33
N THR A 113 -5.36 -0.57 16.53
CA THR A 113 -4.71 -0.19 17.78
C THR A 113 -3.41 -0.95 18.00
N MET A 114 -3.36 -2.26 17.75
CA MET A 114 -2.12 -3.03 17.88
C MET A 114 -1.02 -2.53 16.93
N LYS A 115 -1.35 -2.33 15.64
CA LYS A 115 -0.40 -1.76 14.67
C LYS A 115 0.09 -0.38 15.08
N LEU A 116 -0.79 0.46 15.61
CA LEU A 116 -0.43 1.79 16.09
C LEU A 116 0.49 1.73 17.31
N LEU A 117 0.23 0.82 18.25
CA LEU A 117 1.07 0.61 19.43
C LEU A 117 2.47 0.09 19.05
N GLU A 118 2.56 -0.87 18.14
CA GLU A 118 3.84 -1.36 17.61
C GLU A 118 4.65 -0.22 16.96
N GLN A 119 4.00 0.63 16.17
CA GLN A 119 4.63 1.81 15.58
C GLN A 119 5.08 2.81 16.67
N MET A 120 4.26 3.07 17.68
CA MET A 120 4.63 3.97 18.77
C MET A 120 5.79 3.43 19.63
N GLN A 121 5.93 2.11 19.71
CA GLN A 121 7.08 1.46 20.34
C GLN A 121 8.35 1.61 19.49
N GLN A 122 8.25 1.43 18.17
CA GLN A 122 9.38 1.68 17.25
C GLN A 122 9.84 3.14 17.28
N GLU A 123 8.90 4.09 17.37
CA GLU A 123 9.15 5.52 17.55
C GLU A 123 9.66 5.86 18.98
N GLY A 124 9.65 4.89 19.90
CA GLY A 124 10.21 5.04 21.23
C GLY A 124 9.36 5.81 22.24
N MET A 125 8.06 6.01 21.96
CA MET A 125 7.15 6.71 22.86
C MET A 125 6.60 5.79 23.97
N ILE A 126 6.43 4.50 23.68
CA ILE A 126 5.87 3.51 24.59
C ILE A 126 6.76 2.26 24.67
N SER A 127 6.63 1.49 25.76
CA SER A 127 7.24 0.18 25.91
C SER A 127 6.20 -0.88 26.22
N SER A 128 6.41 -2.08 25.67
CA SER A 128 5.62 -3.27 25.96
C SER A 128 6.37 -4.16 26.95
N TYR A 129 5.66 -4.78 27.89
CA TYR A 129 6.20 -5.87 28.70
C TYR A 129 5.15 -6.97 28.87
N MET A 130 5.63 -8.20 29.08
CA MET A 130 4.73 -9.32 29.37
C MET A 130 4.40 -9.30 30.86
N SER A 131 3.12 -9.17 31.19
CA SER A 131 2.65 -9.29 32.57
C SER A 131 2.67 -10.75 33.03
N SER A 132 2.60 -10.99 34.35
CA SER A 132 2.53 -12.32 34.97
C SER A 132 1.40 -13.18 34.40
N ASN A 133 0.31 -12.56 33.95
CA ASN A 133 -0.81 -13.22 33.30
C ASN A 133 -0.59 -13.52 31.80
N ARG A 134 0.66 -13.47 31.30
CA ARG A 134 1.02 -13.63 29.88
C ARG A 134 0.31 -12.67 28.91
N MET A 135 -0.17 -11.55 29.44
CA MET A 135 -0.79 -10.49 28.65
C MET A 135 0.25 -9.43 28.32
N MET A 136 0.25 -8.96 27.07
CA MET A 136 1.09 -7.87 26.62
C MET A 136 0.52 -6.55 27.14
N VAL A 137 1.27 -5.90 28.02
CA VAL A 137 0.91 -4.63 28.64
C VAL A 137 1.78 -3.53 28.05
N TRP A 138 1.15 -2.40 27.74
CA TRP A 138 1.77 -1.23 27.13
C TRP A 138 1.86 -0.10 28.14
N ARG A 139 2.99 0.61 28.20
CA ARG A 139 3.22 1.73 29.12
C ARG A 139 3.99 2.85 28.43
N VAL A 140 3.86 4.09 28.91
CA VAL A 140 4.66 5.22 28.42
C VAL A 140 6.12 5.06 28.86
N ARG A 141 7.07 5.32 27.97
CA ARG A 141 8.50 5.27 28.28
C ARG A 141 8.83 6.29 29.39
N GLY A 142 9.58 5.88 30.41
CA GLY A 142 9.97 6.73 31.55
C GLY A 142 9.04 6.74 32.76
N THR A 143 7.94 5.99 32.76
CA THR A 143 6.95 5.97 33.87
C THR A 143 7.06 4.78 34.83
N GLY A 144 8.02 3.89 34.62
CA GLY A 144 8.30 2.79 35.54
C GLY A 144 9.76 2.43 35.54
N ASN A 145 10.21 1.73 36.57
CA ASN A 145 11.59 1.31 36.73
C ASN A 145 11.98 0.48 35.50
N ASP A 146 12.70 1.09 34.56
CA ASP A 146 13.38 0.38 33.49
C ASP A 146 14.46 -0.40 34.22
N ARG A 147 14.13 -1.61 34.70
CA ARG A 147 15.13 -2.63 34.96
C ARG A 147 15.80 -2.87 33.63
N LYS A 148 16.84 -2.08 33.37
CA LYS A 148 17.98 -2.48 32.57
C LYS A 148 18.38 -3.82 33.15
N ASP A 149 17.91 -4.91 32.54
CA ASP A 149 18.65 -6.15 32.55
C ASP A 149 19.94 -5.87 31.79
N ALA A 150 20.87 -5.19 32.49
CA ALA A 150 22.27 -5.23 32.21
C ALA A 150 22.67 -6.69 32.40
N ARG A 151 22.53 -7.47 31.32
CA ARG A 151 23.12 -8.80 31.26
C ARG A 151 24.64 -8.60 31.30
N TYR A 152 25.20 -9.03 32.42
CA TYR A 152 26.58 -9.47 32.55
C TYR A 152 26.90 -10.56 31.51
#